data_AF-A0A832AGX4-F1
#
_entry.id   AF-A0A832AGX4-F1
#
_cell.length_a   1.000
_cell.length_b   1.000
_cell.length_c   1.000
_cell.angle_alpha   90.00
_cell.angle_beta   90.00
_cell.angle_gamma   90.00
#
_symmetry.space_group_name_H-M   'P 1'
#
loop_
_entity.id
_entity.type
_entity.pdbx_description
1 polymer ?
#
loop_
_entity_poly.entity_id
_entity_poly.type
_entity_poly.pdbx_seq_one_letter_code
_entity_poly.pdbx_strand_id
1 'polypeptide(L)'
;MKSEILKFFNLQRQIFGICPHCNDFFRLSDCNIYLKRKPVPDWLDKIGKEMERLTKLEEKLEQKKEELQERARDKGRKHAQRIIKRIDPVFAPRKLNADDAKVIFH
;
A
#
# COMPACT_ATOMS: atom_id res chain seq x y z
N MET A 1 14.05 -8.27 45.24
CA MET A 1 13.02 -7.25 44.92
C MET A 1 13.16 -6.62 43.53
N LYS A 2 14.04 -5.64 43.24
CA LYS A 2 14.12 -5.03 41.88
C LYS A 2 14.46 -6.04 40.78
N SER A 3 15.32 -7.01 41.06
CA SER A 3 15.72 -8.07 40.11
C SER A 3 14.61 -9.07 39.80
N GLU A 4 13.76 -9.41 40.78
CA GLU A 4 12.65 -10.36 40.62
C GLU A 4 11.52 -9.76 39.80
N ILE A 5 11.24 -8.46 39.99
CA ILE A 5 10.24 -7.72 39.20
C ILE A 5 10.66 -7.68 37.72
N LEU A 6 11.94 -7.43 37.43
CA LEU A 6 12.45 -7.45 36.05
C LEU A 6 12.39 -8.85 35.43
N LYS A 7 12.65 -9.91 36.20
CA LYS A 7 12.49 -11.30 35.75
C LYS A 7 11.03 -11.62 35.42
N PHE A 8 10.10 -11.18 36.26
CA PHE A 8 8.66 -11.37 36.05
C PHE A 8 8.17 -10.69 34.76
N PHE A 9 8.56 -9.43 34.51
CA PHE A 9 8.19 -8.74 33.26
C PHE A 9 8.83 -9.37 32.01
N ASN A 10 10.06 -9.88 32.11
CA ASN A 10 10.68 -10.62 31.00
C ASN A 10 9.96 -11.94 30.70
N LEU A 11 9.48 -12.65 31.72
CA LEU A 11 8.64 -13.84 31.54
C LEU A 11 7.31 -13.50 30.86
N GLN A 12 6.65 -12.40 31.25
CA GLN A 12 5.40 -11.97 30.62
C GLN A 12 5.55 -11.62 29.13
N ARG A 13 6.72 -11.18 28.68
CA ARG A 13 7.04 -10.94 27.26
C ARG A 13 7.16 -12.23 26.43
N GLN A 14 7.30 -13.38 27.09
CA GLN A 14 7.37 -14.69 26.45
C GLN A 14 6.02 -15.42 26.43
N ILE A 15 5.00 -14.87 27.10
CA ILE A 15 3.66 -15.46 27.10
C ILE A 15 2.84 -14.77 26.01
N PHE A 16 2.48 -15.56 25.01
CA PHE A 16 1.61 -15.16 23.91
C PHE A 16 0.19 -15.64 24.20
N GLY A 17 -0.77 -14.74 23.99
CA GLY A 17 -2.20 -15.04 23.98
C GLY A 17 -2.75 -14.94 22.57
N ILE A 18 -3.90 -15.58 22.35
CA ILE A 18 -4.72 -15.42 21.15
C ILE A 18 -5.95 -14.62 21.55
N CYS A 19 -6.23 -13.54 20.84
CA CYS A 19 -7.43 -12.74 21.08
C CYS A 19 -8.67 -13.53 20.60
N PRO A 20 -9.70 -13.75 21.44
CA PRO A 20 -10.88 -14.50 21.03
C PRO A 20 -11.77 -13.76 20.01
N HIS A 21 -11.55 -12.46 19.79
CA HIS A 21 -12.33 -11.64 18.87
C HIS A 21 -11.73 -11.57 17.45
N CYS A 22 -10.41 -11.38 17.34
CA CYS A 22 -9.72 -11.24 16.05
C CYS A 22 -8.76 -12.40 15.73
N ASN A 23 -8.57 -13.34 16.66
CA ASN A 23 -7.67 -14.48 16.52
C ASN A 23 -6.18 -14.11 16.33
N ASP A 24 -5.82 -12.85 16.60
CA ASP A 24 -4.45 -12.36 16.52
C ASP A 24 -3.64 -12.75 17.76
N PHE A 25 -2.34 -12.98 17.53
CA PHE A 25 -1.36 -13.15 18.59
C PHE A 25 -1.02 -11.82 19.25
N PHE A 26 -1.03 -11.80 20.57
CA PHE A 26 -0.57 -10.66 21.36
C PHE A 26 0.30 -11.13 22.52
N ARG A 27 1.22 -10.31 23.00
CA ARG A 27 1.96 -10.62 24.24
C ARG A 27 1.20 -10.06 25.43
N LEU A 28 1.25 -10.75 26.56
CA LEU A 28 0.67 -10.22 27.81
C LEU A 28 1.26 -8.87 28.22
N SER A 29 2.51 -8.58 27.83
CA SER A 29 3.12 -7.26 28.01
C SER A 29 2.46 -6.15 27.20
N ASP A 30 1.79 -6.48 26.10
CA ASP A 30 1.11 -5.52 25.22
C ASP A 30 -0.23 -5.05 25.82
N CYS A 31 -0.78 -5.76 26.82
CA CYS A 31 -1.98 -5.39 27.57
C CYS A 31 -1.81 -4.20 28.53
N ASN A 32 -0.74 -3.40 28.36
CA ASN A 32 -0.44 -2.20 29.16
C ASN A 32 -0.41 -2.42 30.69
N ILE A 33 0.11 -3.56 31.16
CA ILE A 33 0.32 -3.78 32.60
C ILE A 33 1.60 -3.03 33.03
N TYR A 34 1.56 -1.69 33.04
CA TYR A 34 2.64 -0.86 33.57
C TYR A 34 2.09 0.34 34.35
N LEU A 35 2.71 0.61 35.50
CA LEU A 35 2.18 1.60 36.45
C LEU A 35 2.49 3.06 36.07
N LYS A 36 3.60 3.34 35.38
CA LYS A 36 4.06 4.74 35.16
C LYS A 36 4.84 5.02 33.88
N ARG A 37 5.59 4.05 33.32
CA ARG A 37 6.39 4.25 32.10
C ARG A 37 6.28 3.05 31.19
N LYS A 38 6.12 3.31 29.88
CA LYS A 38 6.20 2.27 28.85
C LYS A 38 7.61 1.66 28.89
N PRO A 39 7.73 0.32 28.89
CA PRO A 39 9.03 -0.34 28.92
C PRO A 39 9.82 -0.06 27.63
N VAL A 40 11.14 -0.24 27.69
CA VAL A 40 12.03 0.00 26.55
C VAL A 40 11.61 -0.90 25.37
N PRO A 41 11.55 -0.36 24.15
CA PRO A 41 11.14 -1.11 22.96
C PRO A 41 12.07 -2.29 22.74
N ASP A 42 11.48 -3.46 22.54
CA ASP A 42 12.20 -4.70 22.31
C ASP A 42 12.33 -5.06 20.83
N TRP A 43 12.83 -6.25 20.54
CA TRP A 43 13.07 -6.71 19.18
C TRP A 43 11.76 -6.82 18.37
N LEU A 44 10.64 -7.21 18.98
CA LEU A 44 9.37 -7.34 18.27
C LEU A 44 8.79 -5.96 17.96
N ASP A 45 8.92 -5.01 18.90
CA ASP A 45 8.52 -3.62 18.65
C ASP A 45 9.31 -2.98 17.50
N LYS A 46 10.59 -3.34 17.36
CA LYS A 46 11.43 -2.88 16.24
C LYS A 46 10.99 -3.50 14.92
N ILE A 47 10.67 -4.79 14.91
CA ILE A 47 10.14 -5.47 13.71
C ILE A 47 8.80 -4.84 13.30
N GLY A 48 7.88 -4.62 14.24
CA GLY A 48 6.59 -4.00 13.94
C GLY A 48 6.73 -2.60 13.34
N LYS A 49 7.65 -1.79 13.86
CA LYS A 49 7.96 -0.47 13.28
C LYS A 49 8.55 -0.55 11.87
N GLU A 50 9.44 -1.51 11.63
CA GLU A 50 10.04 -1.67 10.31
C GLU A 50 9.01 -2.19 9.31
N MET A 51 8.11 -3.10 9.71
CA MET A 51 6.98 -3.53 8.90
C MET A 51 6.07 -2.35 8.54
N GLU A 52 5.68 -1.52 9.51
CA GLU A 52 4.84 -0.34 9.26
C GLU A 52 5.54 0.65 8.30
N ARG A 53 6.86 0.81 8.43
CA ARG A 53 7.66 1.62 7.52
C ARG A 53 7.66 1.05 6.11
N LEU A 54 7.83 -0.27 5.96
CA LEU A 54 7.81 -0.95 4.66
C LEU A 54 6.45 -0.81 3.99
N THR A 55 5.36 -1.05 4.71
CA THR A 55 3.99 -0.87 4.19
C THR A 55 3.77 0.54 3.66
N LYS A 56 4.20 1.57 4.40
CA LYS A 56 4.11 2.98 3.95
C LYS A 56 4.96 3.27 2.72
N LEU A 57 6.08 2.57 2.54
CA LEU A 57 6.92 2.72 1.34
C LEU A 57 6.29 2.01 0.14
N GLU A 58 5.71 0.82 0.34
CA GLU A 58 4.98 0.07 -0.68
C GLU A 58 3.77 0.84 -1.20
N GLU A 59 2.96 1.42 -0.31
CA GLU A 59 1.82 2.26 -0.69
C GLU A 59 2.25 3.45 -1.56
N LYS A 60 3.34 4.13 -1.19
CA LYS A 60 3.89 5.25 -1.97
C LYS A 60 4.43 4.81 -3.32
N LEU A 61 5.02 3.63 -3.41
CA LEU A 61 5.51 3.07 -4.67
C LEU A 61 4.35 2.72 -5.60
N GLU A 62 3.29 2.11 -5.06
CA GLU A 62 2.12 1.77 -5.87
C GLU A 62 1.42 3.02 -6.42
N GLN A 63 1.25 4.05 -5.59
CA GLN A 63 0.72 5.35 -6.06
C GLN A 63 1.55 5.94 -7.19
N LYS A 64 2.88 5.95 -7.06
CA LYS A 64 3.78 6.45 -8.13
C LYS A 64 3.70 5.59 -9.40
N LYS A 65 3.56 4.27 -9.25
CA LYS A 65 3.41 3.35 -10.37
C LYS A 65 2.11 3.61 -11.13
N GLU A 66 1.00 3.80 -10.43
CA GLU A 66 -0.28 4.17 -11.03
C GLU A 66 -0.20 5.48 -11.82
N GLU A 67 0.37 6.53 -11.22
CA GLU A 67 0.59 7.81 -11.90
C GLU A 67 1.43 7.66 -13.18
N LEU A 68 2.52 6.88 -13.11
CA LEU A 68 3.39 6.64 -14.26
C LEU A 68 2.68 5.86 -15.36
N GLN A 69 1.89 4.85 -15.01
CA GLN A 69 1.10 4.08 -15.96
C GLN A 69 0.06 4.96 -16.66
N GLU A 70 -0.65 5.81 -15.92
CA GLU A 70 -1.62 6.73 -16.52
C GLU A 70 -0.96 7.73 -17.47
N ARG A 71 0.17 8.33 -17.06
CA ARG A 71 0.96 9.21 -17.94
C ARG A 71 1.44 8.50 -19.19
N ALA A 72 1.88 7.23 -19.08
CA ALA A 72 2.30 6.44 -20.22
C ALA A 72 1.13 6.14 -21.17
N ARG A 73 -0.05 5.77 -20.64
CA ARG A 73 -1.27 5.55 -21.43
C ARG A 73 -1.69 6.80 -22.17
N ASP A 74 -1.71 7.96 -21.51
CA ASP A 74 -2.06 9.23 -22.14
C ASP A 74 -1.07 9.63 -23.24
N LYS A 75 0.24 9.49 -22.99
CA LYS A 75 1.27 9.70 -24.00
C LYS A 75 1.07 8.78 -25.20
N GLY A 76 0.78 7.49 -24.96
CA GLY A 76 0.49 6.50 -26.00
C GLY A 76 -0.73 6.89 -26.84
N ARG A 77 -1.85 7.26 -26.20
CA ARG A 77 -3.07 7.73 -26.88
C ARG A 77 -2.80 8.96 -27.74
N LYS A 78 -2.11 9.97 -27.20
CA LYS A 78 -1.74 11.20 -27.94
C LYS A 78 -0.80 10.91 -29.11
N HIS A 79 0.07 9.91 -29.00
CA HIS A 79 0.95 9.51 -30.08
C HIS A 79 0.18 8.79 -31.18
N ALA A 80 -0.67 7.81 -30.82
CA ALA A 80 -1.54 7.11 -31.76
C ALA A 80 -2.47 8.07 -32.51
N GLN A 81 -3.11 9.01 -31.81
CA GLN A 81 -3.96 10.04 -32.45
C GLN A 81 -3.17 10.92 -33.43
N ARG A 82 -1.92 11.27 -33.13
CA ARG A 82 -1.06 12.05 -34.05
C ARG A 82 -0.73 11.25 -35.31
N ILE A 83 -0.46 9.96 -35.17
CA ILE A 83 -0.23 9.07 -36.32
C ILE A 83 -1.49 8.97 -37.16
N ILE A 84 -2.65 8.66 -36.55
CA ILE A 84 -3.95 8.56 -37.24
C ILE A 84 -4.24 9.83 -38.02
N LYS A 85 -4.12 11.01 -37.40
CA LYS A 85 -4.33 12.30 -38.08
C LYS A 85 -3.43 12.54 -39.29
N ARG A 86 -2.22 11.96 -39.30
CA ARG A 86 -1.28 12.10 -40.43
C ARG A 86 -1.64 11.16 -41.58
N ILE A 87 -2.13 9.96 -41.28
CA ILE A 87 -2.37 8.92 -42.28
C ILE A 87 -3.81 8.87 -42.79
N ASP A 88 -4.78 9.37 -42.02
CA ASP A 88 -6.21 9.30 -42.34
C ASP A 88 -6.67 10.50 -43.18
N PRO A 89 -7.00 10.30 -44.46
CA PRO A 89 -7.46 11.37 -45.33
C PRO A 89 -8.98 11.61 -45.22
N VAL A 90 -9.74 10.74 -44.54
CA VAL A 90 -11.21 10.73 -44.60
C VAL A 90 -11.83 11.26 -43.30
N PHE A 91 -11.52 10.64 -42.15
CA PHE A 91 -12.23 10.93 -40.90
C PHE A 91 -11.58 12.06 -40.11
N ALA A 92 -10.25 12.06 -39.99
CA ALA A 92 -9.48 13.04 -39.25
C ALA A 92 -9.73 14.51 -39.68
N PRO A 93 -9.78 14.87 -40.99
CA PRO A 93 -10.10 16.23 -41.41
C PRO A 93 -11.52 16.67 -41.03
N ARG A 94 -12.44 15.71 -40.93
CA ARG A 94 -13.86 15.93 -40.60
C ARG A 94 -14.12 15.88 -39.09
N LYS A 95 -13.07 15.70 -38.28
CA LYS A 95 -13.17 15.50 -36.81
C LYS A 95 -14.05 14.31 -36.44
N LEU A 96 -14.08 13.28 -37.28
CA LEU A 96 -14.79 12.02 -37.03
C LEU A 96 -13.81 10.96 -36.51
N ASN A 97 -14.30 10.05 -35.67
CA ASN A 97 -13.56 8.84 -35.31
C ASN A 97 -13.88 7.74 -36.34
N ALA A 98 -12.85 7.07 -36.85
CA ALA A 98 -13.02 5.99 -37.82
C ALA A 98 -13.78 4.79 -37.23
N ASP A 99 -13.64 4.55 -35.91
CA ASP A 99 -14.36 3.47 -35.22
C ASP A 99 -15.89 3.71 -35.21
N ASP A 100 -16.33 4.96 -35.33
CA ASP A 100 -17.75 5.35 -35.37
C ASP A 100 -18.36 5.12 -36.76
N ALA A 101 -17.55 4.88 -37.79
CA ALA A 101 -18.03 4.70 -39.16
C ALA A 101 -19.06 3.57 -39.27
N LYS A 102 -18.90 2.49 -38.48
CA LYS A 102 -19.85 1.39 -38.43
C LYS A 102 -21.24 1.83 -37.94
N VAL A 103 -21.31 2.80 -37.03
CA VAL A 103 -22.58 3.33 -36.49
C VAL A 103 -23.23 4.32 -37.46
N ILE A 104 -22.42 5.04 -38.25
CA ILE A 104 -22.90 6.04 -39.21
C ILE A 104 -23.46 5.41 -40.49
N PHE A 105 -22.89 4.28 -40.93
CA PHE A 105 -23.18 3.67 -42.24
C PHE A 105 -23.98 2.35 -42.18
N HIS A 106 -24.53 1.99 -41.03
CA HIS A 106 -25.48 0.86 -40.88
C HIS A 106 -26.92 1.34 -40.81
#